data_AF-A0A0Q0XJN6-F1
#
_entry.id   AF-A0A0Q0XJN6-F1
#
_cell.length_a   1.000
_cell.length_b   1.000
_cell.length_c   1.000
_cell.angle_alpha   90.00
_cell.angle_beta   90.00
_cell.angle_gamma   90.00
#
_symmetry.space_group_name_H-M   'P 1'
#
loop_
_entity.id
_entity.type
_entity.pdbx_description
1 polymer ?
#
loop_
_entity_poly.entity_id
_entity_poly.type
_entity_poly.pdbx_seq_one_letter_code
_entity_poly.pdbx_strand_id
1 'polypeptide(L)'
;MGFEVLQNGENVFDFGSYSGDDVVIDDTNAQTAVEFLSSINDRPALLIQDSDWTAGNYNYAVALGDDDSFTIRTTFELSDDSECCGGIPFLTAIEINDVEINLAEVSGGVFTVNL
;
A
#
# COMPACT_ATOMS: atom_id res chain seq x y z
N MET A 1 -4.99 -0.77 1.16
CA MET A 1 -4.11 -1.27 0.09
C MET A 1 -3.09 -2.20 0.73
N GLY A 2 -2.70 -3.29 0.07
CA GLY A 2 -1.68 -4.20 0.59
C GLY A 2 -0.35 -4.05 -0.12
N PHE A 3 0.75 -4.27 0.58
CA PHE A 3 2.11 -4.13 0.07
C PHE A 3 2.96 -5.34 0.47
N GLU A 4 3.41 -6.10 -0.52
CA GLU A 4 4.46 -7.08 -0.34
C GLU A 4 5.81 -6.35 -0.37
N VAL A 5 6.46 -6.24 0.79
CA VAL A 5 7.73 -5.53 0.91
C VAL A 5 8.89 -6.52 0.85
N LEU A 6 9.73 -6.36 -0.16
CA LEU A 6 10.86 -7.23 -0.45
C LEU A 6 12.18 -6.50 -0.24
N GLN A 7 13.15 -7.18 0.37
CA GLN A 7 14.55 -6.77 0.42
C GLN A 7 15.40 -7.93 -0.11
N ASN A 8 16.25 -7.66 -1.10
CA ASN A 8 17.03 -8.70 -1.79
C ASN A 8 16.18 -9.87 -2.34
N GLY A 9 14.91 -9.61 -2.70
CA GLY A 9 13.98 -10.61 -3.23
C GLY A 9 13.24 -11.45 -2.17
N GLU A 10 13.49 -11.22 -0.88
CA GLU A 10 12.81 -11.90 0.23
C GLU A 10 11.85 -10.96 0.95
N ASN A 11 10.73 -11.48 1.44
CA ASN A 11 9.76 -10.66 2.17
C ASN A 11 10.29 -10.36 3.57
N VAL A 12 10.32 -9.07 3.90
CA VAL A 12 10.97 -8.59 5.13
C VAL A 12 10.22 -8.98 6.40
N PHE A 13 8.93 -9.32 6.29
CA PHE A 13 8.10 -9.75 7.41
C PHE A 13 8.12 -11.28 7.62
N ASP A 14 8.53 -12.09 6.63
CA ASP A 14 8.52 -13.57 6.72
C ASP A 14 9.41 -14.11 7.85
N PHE A 15 10.50 -13.40 8.16
CA PHE A 15 11.48 -13.84 9.17
C PHE A 15 11.41 -13.03 10.47
N GLY A 16 10.39 -12.19 10.64
CA GLY A 16 10.25 -11.30 11.79
C GLY A 16 11.33 -10.22 11.86
N SER A 17 11.96 -9.87 10.72
CA SER A 17 12.92 -8.76 10.64
C SER A 17 12.24 -7.42 10.95
N TYR A 18 10.96 -7.31 10.61
CA TYR A 18 10.09 -6.20 10.98
C TYR A 18 8.75 -6.73 11.47
N SER A 19 8.13 -5.96 12.36
CA SER A 19 6.77 -6.12 12.86
C SER A 19 5.95 -4.88 12.52
N GLY A 20 4.64 -4.93 12.79
CA GLY A 20 3.78 -3.74 12.64
C GLY A 20 4.24 -2.54 13.47
N ASP A 21 4.84 -2.79 14.65
CA ASP A 21 5.37 -1.75 15.53
C ASP A 21 6.63 -1.07 14.98
N ASP A 22 7.31 -1.72 14.02
CA ASP A 22 8.49 -1.18 13.35
C ASP A 22 8.12 -0.33 12.12
N VAL A 23 6.83 -0.23 11.79
CA VAL A 23 6.34 0.54 10.64
C VAL A 23 5.82 1.90 11.08
N VAL A 24 6.48 2.95 10.63
CA VAL A 24 6.04 4.34 10.86
C VAL A 24 5.60 4.94 9.54
N ILE A 25 4.43 5.58 9.53
CA ILE A 25 3.91 6.32 8.39
C ILE A 25 3.74 7.79 8.77
N ASP A 26 4.22 8.70 7.93
CA ASP A 26 4.10 10.16 8.15
C ASP A 26 2.73 10.68 7.66
N ASP A 27 1.65 10.12 8.21
CA ASP A 27 0.27 10.56 7.98
C ASP A 27 -0.59 10.24 9.22
N THR A 28 -1.32 11.22 9.74
CA THR A 28 -2.11 11.07 10.97
C THR A 28 -3.43 10.32 10.78
N ASN A 29 -3.93 10.21 9.55
CA ASN A 29 -5.18 9.51 9.24
C ASN A 29 -4.92 8.07 8.75
N ALA A 30 -3.70 7.79 8.32
CA ALA A 30 -3.30 6.46 7.91
C ALA A 30 -3.03 5.56 9.12
N GLN A 31 -3.48 4.32 9.00
CA GLN A 31 -3.20 3.22 9.91
C GLN A 31 -2.47 2.12 9.15
N THR A 32 -1.52 1.49 9.83
CA THR A 32 -0.72 0.39 9.31
C THR A 32 -1.00 -0.90 10.07
N ALA A 33 -0.97 -2.02 9.37
CA ALA A 33 -1.01 -3.34 9.98
C ALA A 33 -0.19 -4.32 9.14
N VAL A 34 0.40 -5.34 9.75
CA VAL A 34 1.01 -6.46 9.01
C VAL A 34 0.07 -7.64 9.09
N GLU A 35 -0.45 -8.07 7.94
CA GLU A 35 -1.44 -9.15 7.85
C GLU A 35 -1.06 -10.17 6.79
N PHE A 36 -1.49 -11.41 6.99
CA PHE A 36 -1.32 -12.48 6.01
C PHE A 36 -2.41 -12.38 4.95
N LEU A 37 -2.01 -12.21 3.68
CA LEU A 37 -2.94 -12.04 2.56
C LEU A 37 -2.91 -13.23 1.62
N SER A 38 -4.09 -13.79 1.34
CA SER A 38 -4.25 -14.91 0.42
C SER A 38 -3.86 -14.56 -1.03
N SER A 39 -3.95 -13.28 -1.41
CA SER A 39 -3.55 -12.76 -2.72
C SER A 39 -2.05 -12.92 -3.02
N ILE A 40 -1.23 -13.13 -1.99
CA ILE A 40 0.22 -13.41 -2.10
C ILE A 40 0.59 -14.75 -1.46
N ASN A 41 -0.27 -15.76 -1.59
CA ASN A 41 -0.07 -17.12 -1.07
C ASN A 41 0.04 -17.19 0.47
N ASP A 42 -0.84 -16.47 1.17
CA ASP A 42 -0.86 -16.42 2.64
C ASP A 42 0.51 -16.01 3.21
N ARG A 43 1.10 -14.96 2.61
CA ARG A 43 2.32 -14.31 3.08
C ARG A 43 1.99 -12.98 3.77
N PRO A 44 2.83 -12.50 4.69
CA PRO A 44 2.63 -11.22 5.35
C PRO A 44 2.79 -10.06 4.37
N ALA A 45 1.89 -9.10 4.44
CA ALA A 45 1.93 -7.85 3.71
C ALA A 45 1.68 -6.69 4.66
N LEU A 46 2.28 -5.54 4.35
CA LEU A 46 1.92 -4.29 5.00
C LEU A 46 0.59 -3.81 4.42
N LEU A 47 -0.41 -3.61 5.27
CA LEU A 47 -1.64 -2.92 4.95
C LEU A 47 -1.51 -1.45 5.33
N ILE A 48 -1.88 -0.58 4.39
CA ILE A 48 -2.13 0.84 4.67
C ILE A 48 -3.62 1.08 4.45
N GLN A 49 -4.27 1.58 5.49
CA GLN A 49 -5.68 1.96 5.50
C GLN A 49 -5.77 3.43 5.92
N ASP A 50 -6.63 4.21 5.29
CA ASP A 50 -6.96 5.55 5.75
C ASP A 50 -8.47 5.57 5.99
N SER A 51 -8.89 6.12 7.12
CA SER A 51 -10.32 6.20 7.46
C SER A 51 -11.10 7.18 6.57
N ASP A 52 -10.40 8.10 5.90
CA ASP A 52 -10.97 9.20 5.12
C ASP A 52 -10.55 9.13 3.64
N TRP A 53 -10.43 7.93 3.05
CA TRP A 53 -10.24 7.81 1.61
C TRP A 53 -11.37 8.50 0.84
N THR A 54 -11.01 9.55 0.13
CA THR A 54 -11.83 10.33 -0.78
C THR A 54 -11.09 10.46 -2.11
N ALA A 55 -11.75 10.97 -3.15
CA ALA A 55 -11.03 11.28 -4.38
C ALA A 55 -9.98 12.37 -4.12
N GLY A 56 -8.75 12.12 -4.57
CA GLY A 56 -7.63 12.98 -4.28
C GLY A 56 -6.29 12.27 -4.44
N ASN A 57 -5.23 13.00 -4.12
CA ASN A 57 -3.87 12.49 -4.13
C ASN A 57 -3.39 12.32 -2.70
N TYR A 58 -2.74 11.18 -2.43
CA TYR A 58 -2.15 10.86 -1.15
C TYR A 58 -0.68 10.55 -1.36
N ASN A 59 0.15 10.95 -0.40
CA ASN A 59 1.59 10.71 -0.41
C ASN A 59 2.02 10.21 0.95
N TYR A 60 2.49 8.98 1.02
CA TYR A 60 2.93 8.33 2.23
C TYR A 60 4.43 8.13 2.19
N ALA A 61 5.13 8.61 3.22
CA ALA A 61 6.49 8.17 3.52
C ALA A 61 6.40 7.08 4.59
N VAL A 62 6.90 5.89 4.26
CA VAL A 62 6.90 4.73 5.15
C VAL A 62 8.33 4.44 5.55
N ALA A 63 8.58 4.40 6.86
CA ALA A 63 9.83 3.93 7.43
C ALA A 63 9.63 2.54 8.04
N LEU A 64 10.62 1.66 7.84
CA LEU A 64 10.69 0.31 8.40
C LEU A 64 11.95 0.22 9.24
N GLY A 65 11.79 0.22 10.57
CA GLY A 65 12.90 0.35 11.51
C GLY A 65 13.68 1.65 11.29
N ASP A 66 15.02 1.57 11.40
CA ASP A 66 15.90 2.74 11.37
C ASP A 66 16.52 3.05 10.00
N ASP A 67 16.68 2.04 9.14
CA ASP A 67 17.52 2.13 7.93
C ASP A 67 16.72 2.07 6.62
N ASP A 68 15.55 1.43 6.61
CA ASP A 68 14.77 1.18 5.40
C ASP A 68 13.57 2.15 5.30
N SER A 69 13.33 2.69 4.11
CA SER A 69 12.16 3.51 3.84
C SER A 69 11.74 3.48 2.38
N PHE A 70 10.48 3.79 2.13
CA PHE A 70 9.94 3.91 0.78
C PHE A 70 8.80 4.93 0.75
N THR A 71 8.51 5.44 -0.44
CA THR A 71 7.42 6.40 -0.65
C THR A 71 6.34 5.78 -1.53
N ILE A 72 5.09 6.06 -1.19
CA ILE A 72 3.92 5.68 -2.00
C ILE A 72 3.15 6.95 -2.37
N ARG A 73 2.85 7.15 -3.64
CA ARG A 73 1.90 8.17 -4.09
C ARG A 73 0.72 7.50 -4.75
N THR A 74 -0.48 7.87 -4.36
CA THR A 74 -1.71 7.28 -4.91
C THR A 74 -2.68 8.36 -5.33
N THR A 75 -3.35 8.14 -6.46
CA THR A 75 -4.49 8.95 -6.90
C THR A 75 -5.75 8.12 -6.85
N PHE A 76 -6.78 8.67 -6.21
CA PHE A 76 -8.12 8.12 -6.20
C PHE A 76 -9.06 9.04 -6.96
N GLU A 77 -9.90 8.46 -7.81
CA GLU A 77 -10.98 9.17 -8.51
C GLU A 77 -12.34 8.58 -8.12
N LEU A 78 -13.42 9.32 -8.35
CA LEU A 78 -14.77 8.83 -8.09
C LEU A 78 -15.27 8.02 -9.29
N SER A 79 -15.93 6.90 -9.01
CA SER A 79 -16.69 6.16 -10.03
C SER A 79 -17.74 7.07 -10.67
N ASP A 80 -17.95 6.92 -11.98
CA ASP A 80 -18.94 7.69 -12.72
C ASP A 80 -20.33 7.60 -12.07
N ASP A 81 -20.98 8.74 -11.87
CA ASP A 81 -22.29 8.90 -11.20
C ASP A 81 -23.48 8.31 -11.96
N SER A 82 -23.24 7.53 -13.01
CA SER A 82 -24.30 7.02 -13.90
C SER A 82 -25.05 5.79 -13.37
N GLU A 83 -24.59 5.16 -12.27
CA GLU A 83 -25.24 4.02 -11.63
C GLU A 83 -25.37 4.21 -10.12
N CYS A 84 -26.21 3.37 -9.48
CA CYS A 84 -26.55 3.40 -8.05
C CYS A 84 -25.37 3.27 -7.07
N CYS A 85 -24.14 3.16 -7.58
CA CYS A 85 -22.87 3.03 -6.87
C CYS A 85 -21.84 4.09 -7.33
N GLY A 86 -22.31 5.23 -7.88
CA GLY A 86 -21.49 6.40 -8.20
C GLY A 86 -20.89 7.05 -6.95
N GLY A 87 -19.80 7.79 -7.12
CA GLY A 87 -19.15 8.49 -6.02
C GLY A 87 -18.33 7.60 -5.09
N ILE A 88 -17.96 6.39 -5.52
CA ILE A 88 -17.05 5.52 -4.77
C ILE A 88 -15.61 5.85 -5.19
N PRO A 89 -14.72 6.25 -4.27
CA PRO A 89 -13.31 6.41 -4.58
C PRO A 89 -12.68 5.08 -5.01
N PHE A 90 -11.99 5.07 -6.14
CA PHE A 90 -11.19 3.95 -6.61
C PHE A 90 -9.80 4.40 -7.02
N LEU A 91 -8.82 3.53 -6.82
CA LEU A 91 -7.42 3.82 -7.13
C LEU A 91 -7.22 3.85 -8.65
N THR A 92 -6.71 4.97 -9.17
CA THR A 92 -6.44 5.16 -10.61
C THR A 92 -4.96 5.26 -10.95
N ALA A 93 -4.13 5.67 -10.00
CA ALA A 93 -2.69 5.68 -10.16
C ALA A 93 -2.01 5.34 -8.84
N ILE A 94 -0.86 4.66 -8.93
CA ILE A 94 0.05 4.47 -7.81
C ILE A 94 1.50 4.52 -8.29
N GLU A 95 2.32 5.23 -7.54
CA GLU A 95 3.77 5.26 -7.68
C GLU A 95 4.40 4.74 -6.39
N ILE A 96 5.43 3.91 -6.53
CA ILE A 96 6.23 3.41 -5.42
C ILE A 96 7.68 3.78 -5.72
N ASN A 97 8.34 4.51 -4.82
CA ASN A 97 9.72 5.00 -5.01
C ASN A 97 9.93 5.69 -6.38
N ASP A 98 9.01 6.60 -6.73
CA ASP A 98 8.99 7.33 -8.00
C ASP A 98 8.83 6.45 -9.26
N VAL A 99 8.41 5.19 -9.10
CA VAL A 99 8.09 4.27 -10.20
C VAL A 99 6.58 4.06 -10.29
N GLU A 100 6.00 4.44 -11.43
CA GLU A 100 4.59 4.20 -11.73
C GLU A 100 4.31 2.69 -11.89
N ILE A 101 3.24 2.22 -11.24
CA ILE A 101 2.81 0.82 -11.30
C ILE A 101 1.66 0.69 -12.29
N ASN A 102 1.79 -0.26 -13.22
CA ASN A 102 0.69 -0.63 -14.11
C ASN A 102 -0.39 -1.40 -13.33
N LEU A 103 -1.48 -0.71 -12.96
CA LEU A 103 -2.60 -1.30 -12.22
C LEU A 103 -3.26 -2.48 -12.94
N ALA A 104 -3.16 -2.59 -14.26
CA ALA A 104 -3.71 -3.72 -15.01
C ALA A 104 -2.94 -5.04 -14.77
N GLU A 105 -1.71 -4.95 -14.26
CA GLU A 105 -0.86 -6.11 -13.94
C GLU A 105 -0.95 -6.50 -12.46
N VAL A 106 -1.62 -5.69 -11.64
CA VAL A 106 -1.77 -5.93 -10.20
C VAL A 106 -2.98 -6.82 -9.93
N SER A 107 -2.75 -7.94 -9.26
CA SER A 107 -3.80 -8.86 -8.84
C SER A 107 -4.11 -8.69 -7.35
N GLY A 108 -5.40 -8.69 -7.00
CA GLY A 108 -5.84 -8.73 -5.59
C GLY A 108 -5.55 -7.48 -4.75
N GLY A 109 -5.16 -6.36 -5.38
CA GLY A 109 -4.92 -5.08 -4.68
C GLY A 109 -3.66 -5.09 -3.79
N VAL A 110 -2.70 -5.95 -4.11
CA VAL A 110 -1.40 -6.02 -3.43
C VAL A 110 -0.29 -5.57 -4.37
N PHE A 111 0.51 -4.62 -3.92
CA PHE A 111 1.61 -4.02 -4.67
C PHE A 111 2.95 -4.51 -4.15
N THR A 112 3.93 -4.69 -5.03
CA THR A 112 5.28 -5.08 -4.61
C THR A 112 6.16 -3.85 -4.39
N VAL A 113 6.81 -3.78 -3.24
CA VAL A 113 7.84 -2.78 -2.90
C VAL A 113 9.19 -3.50 -2.89
N ASN A 114 10.19 -2.91 -3.54
CA ASN A 114 11.58 -3.38 -3.46
C ASN A 114 12.40 -2.32 -2.73
N LEU A 115 13.01 -2.72 -1.60
CA LEU A 115 13.96 -1.94 -0.82
C LEU A 115 15.39 -2.14 -1.34
#